data_AF-A0A3M0WU64-F1
#
_entry.id   AF-A0A3M0WU64-F1
#
_cell.length_a   1.000
_cell.length_b   1.000
_cell.length_c   1.000
_cell.angle_alpha   90.00
_cell.angle_beta   90.00
_cell.angle_gamma   90.00
#
_symmetry.space_group_name_H-M   'P 1'
#
loop_
_entity.id
_entity.type
_entity.pdbx_description
1 polymer ?
#
loop_
_entity_poly.entity_id
_entity_poly.type
_entity_poly.pdbx_seq_one_letter_code
_entity_poly.pdbx_strand_id
1 'polypeptide(L)' 'DYLAVMSAGAYGSVMSSNYNGRRKAAEILIDNHEAYLIKKRESFEDLIRGEQIPKESLEL' A
#
# COMPACT_ATOMS: atom_id res chain seq x y z
N ASP A 1 -9.46 -20.31 4.86
CA ASP A 1 -8.24 -20.75 4.16
C ASP A 1 -7.45 -19.56 3.64
N TYR A 2 -6.16 -19.77 3.37
CA TYR A 2 -5.28 -18.79 2.76
C TYR A 2 -4.86 -19.27 1.36
N LEU A 3 -4.63 -18.33 0.45
CA LEU A 3 -4.19 -18.60 -0.91
C LEU A 3 -2.85 -17.89 -1.18
N ALA A 4 -1.95 -18.55 -1.90
CA ALA A 4 -0.69 -17.99 -2.34
C ALA A 4 -0.70 -17.83 -3.86
N VAL A 5 -0.45 -16.61 -4.34
CA VAL A 5 -0.22 -16.34 -5.77
C VAL A 5 1.28 -16.40 -6.02
N MET A 6 1.70 -17.42 -6.77
CA MET A 6 3.11 -17.66 -7.07
C MET A 6 3.63 -16.71 -8.17
N SER A 7 4.95 -16.58 -8.28
CA SER A 7 5.62 -15.78 -9.33
C SER A 7 5.24 -14.29 -9.35
N ALA A 8 4.78 -13.74 -8.22
CA ALA A 8 4.36 -12.33 -8.09
C ALA A 8 5.51 -11.37 -7.71
N GLY A 9 6.76 -11.84 -7.69
CA GLY A 9 7.92 -11.05 -7.26
C GLY A 9 8.35 -9.97 -8.26
N ALA A 10 8.19 -10.23 -9.56
CA ALA A 10 8.44 -9.24 -10.61
C ALA A 10 7.12 -8.60 -11.05
N TYR A 11 7.12 -7.29 -11.31
CA TYR A 11 5.98 -6.51 -11.81
C TYR A 11 4.70 -6.51 -10.94
N GLY A 12 4.70 -7.17 -9.78
CA GLY A 12 3.58 -7.16 -8.84
C GLY A 12 3.47 -5.83 -8.08
N SER A 13 4.21 -5.68 -6.98
CA SER A 13 4.09 -4.49 -6.13
C SER A 13 4.40 -3.17 -6.86
N VAL A 14 5.34 -3.18 -7.81
CA VAL A 14 5.71 -1.99 -8.60
C VAL A 14 4.55 -1.46 -9.47
N MET A 15 3.60 -2.32 -9.88
CA MET A 15 2.41 -1.91 -10.62
C MET A 15 1.17 -1.75 -9.73
N SER A 16 1.31 -1.89 -8.40
CA SER A 16 0.18 -1.70 -7.48
C SER A 16 -0.32 -0.26 -7.44
N SER A 17 -1.63 -0.10 -7.32
CA SER A 17 -2.31 1.21 -7.26
C SER A 17 -3.24 1.30 -6.06
N ASN A 18 -3.73 2.52 -5.81
CA ASN A 18 -4.73 2.80 -4.79
C ASN A 18 -6.17 2.76 -5.31
N TYR A 19 -6.39 2.10 -6.45
CA TYR A 19 -7.72 1.97 -7.04
C TYR A 19 -8.74 1.45 -6.01
N ASN A 20 -9.95 2.02 -6.04
CA ASN A 20 -11.01 1.82 -5.05
C ASN A 20 -10.64 2.25 -3.61
N GLY A 21 -9.76 3.25 -3.46
CA GLY A 21 -9.32 3.74 -2.15
C GLY A 21 -8.58 2.68 -1.32
N ARG A 22 -8.02 1.66 -1.99
CA ARG A 22 -7.34 0.54 -1.32
C ARG A 22 -5.90 0.93 -1.01
N ARG A 23 -5.53 0.81 0.25
CA ARG A 23 -4.15 1.04 0.73
C ARG A 23 -3.24 -0.09 0.24
N LYS A 24 -2.06 0.25 -0.27
CA LYS A 24 -1.07 -0.73 -0.74
C LYS A 24 -0.65 -1.65 0.41
N ALA A 25 -0.43 -2.91 0.08
CA ALA A 25 -0.06 -3.94 1.05
C ALA A 25 1.35 -3.73 1.62
N ALA A 26 1.61 -4.33 2.78
CA ALA A 26 2.97 -4.45 3.29
C ALA A 26 3.78 -5.44 2.44
N GLU A 27 5.09 -5.26 2.40
CA GLU A 27 6.03 -6.22 1.80
C GLU A 27 6.98 -6.72 2.88
N ILE A 28 7.15 -8.04 2.93
CA ILE A 28 7.99 -8.74 3.88
C ILE A 28 9.11 -9.43 3.11
N LEU A 29 10.34 -9.24 3.57
CA LEU A 29 11.49 -10.05 3.16
C LEU A 29 11.69 -11.16 4.19
N ILE A 30 11.85 -12.39 3.71
CA ILE A 30 12.29 -13.50 4.56
C ILE A 30 13.76 -13.74 4.27
N ASP A 31 14.61 -13.66 5.30
CA ASP A 31 16.03 -14.00 5.22
C ASP A 31 16.44 -14.82 6.44
N ASN A 32 17.12 -15.95 6.22
CA ASN A 32 17.54 -16.88 7.28
C ASN A 32 16.43 -17.24 8.30
N HIS A 33 15.22 -17.51 7.80
CA HIS A 33 14.01 -17.79 8.61
C HIS A 33 13.47 -16.62 9.44
N GLU A 34 14.07 -15.44 9.32
CA GLU A 34 13.59 -14.21 9.96
C GLU A 34 12.77 -13.37 8.97
N ALA A 35 11.73 -12.71 9.49
CA ALA A 35 10.83 -11.87 8.72
C ALA A 35 11.12 -10.38 8.95
N TYR A 36 11.39 -9.65 7.87
CA TYR A 36 11.71 -8.24 7.90
C TYR A 36 10.64 -7.44 7.17
N LEU A 37 10.04 -6.46 7.85
CA LEU A 37 9.12 -5.52 7.23
C LEU A 37 9.90 -4.51 6.39
N ILE A 38 10.00 -4.76 5.09
CA ILE A 38 10.74 -3.91 4.16
C ILE A 38 9.89 -2.79 3.56
N LYS A 39 8.56 -2.95 3.57
CA LYS A 39 7.61 -1.90 3.22
C LYS A 39 6.38 -1.99 4.10
N LYS A 40 6.09 -0.90 4.83
CA LYS A 40 4.88 -0.80 5.64
C LYS A 40 3.65 -0.75 4.75
N ARG A 41 2.54 -1.35 5.21
CA ARG A 41 1.22 -1.14 4.61
C ARG A 41 0.89 0.35 4.69
N GLU A 42 0.37 0.92 3.61
CA GLU A 42 -0.08 2.31 3.63
C GLU A 42 -1.18 2.51 4.68
N SER A 43 -1.11 3.63 5.37
CA SER A 43 -2.15 4.15 6.25
C SER A 43 -3.26 4.85 5.45
N PHE A 44 -4.33 5.27 6.11
CA PHE A 44 -5.33 6.10 5.44
C PHE A 44 -4.77 7.49 5.15
N GLU A 45 -3.95 8.00 6.05
CA GLU A 45 -3.26 9.28 5.93
C GLU A 45 -2.35 9.28 4.71
N ASP A 46 -1.63 8.18 4.42
CA ASP A 46 -0.82 8.04 3.22
C ASP A 46 -1.65 8.14 1.93
N LEU A 47 -2.87 7.57 1.93
CA LEU A 47 -3.77 7.55 0.78
C LEU A 47 -4.18 8.97 0.38
N ILE A 48 -4.54 9.81 1.36
CA ILE A 48 -5.03 11.17 1.13
C ILE A 48 -3.94 12.25 1.26
N ARG A 49 -2.70 11.88 1.58
CA ARG A 49 -1.60 12.82 1.85
C ARG A 49 -1.34 13.82 0.71
N GLY A 50 -1.59 13.38 -0.53
CA GLY A 50 -1.38 14.21 -1.73
C GLY A 50 -2.57 15.08 -2.11
N GLU A 51 -3.69 14.98 -1.39
CA GLU A 51 -4.91 15.72 -1.67
C GLU A 51 -4.91 17.07 -0.95
N GLN A 52 -5.49 18.09 -1.59
CA GLN A 52 -5.70 19.41 -1.00
C GLN A 52 -7.15 19.83 -1.22
N ILE A 53 -7.81 20.22 -0.14
CA ILE A 53 -9.17 20.75 -0.20
C ILE A 53 -9.05 22.27 -0.43
N PRO A 54 -9.67 22.83 -1.50
CA PRO A 54 -9.75 24.27 -1.69
C PRO A 54 -10.40 24.97 -0.49
N LYS A 55 -9.89 26.16 -0.12
CA LYS A 55 -10.33 26.85 1.09
C LYS A 55 -11.82 27.20 1.05
N GLU A 56 -12.30 27.57 -0.14
CA GLU A 56 -13.69 27.95 -0.39
C GLU A 56 -14.67 26.79 -0.14
N SER A 57 -14.20 25.54 -0.21
CA SER A 57 -15.01 24.35 0.08
C SER A 57 -15.14 24.04 1.58
N LEU A 58 -14.41 24.75 2.45
CA LEU A 58 -14.45 24.57 3.91
C LEU A 58 -15.33 25.59 4.64
N GLU A 59 -15.85 26.60 3.93
CA GLU A 59 -16.65 27.70 4.50
C GLU A 59 -18.17 27.49 4.41
N LEU A 60 -18.61 26.28 4.04
CA LEU A 60 -20.01 25.83 4.14
C LEU A 60 -20.33 25.31 5.54
#